data_AF-A0A068NX00-F1
#
_entry.id   AF-A0A068NX00-F1
#
_cell.length_a   1.000
_cell.length_b   1.000
_cell.length_c   1.000
_cell.angle_alpha   90.00
_cell.angle_beta   90.00
_cell.angle_gamma   90.00
#
_symmetry.space_group_name_H-M   'P 1'
#
loop_
_entity.id
_entity.type
_entity.pdbx_description
1 polymer ?
#
loop_
_entity_poly.entity_id
_entity_poly.type
_entity_poly.pdbx_seq_one_letter_code
_entity_poly.pdbx_strand_id
1 'polypeptide(L)'
;MQALKRILGFGVGFGAGIAALTGATYLVSGMWLPLALSVLMAALFYFSPWITSCGLAGPMSTAVLFGVCAGWLATSGVTARKIDVSYFPSLVFTVMAILAVLFAFASVMAVPAKQRSPGWPLLTLVILVSLVAAASSSAGSAGVMSRWIMAHLGLSRTDTETAVYWVRKSIHFTYYGFVALTASVAAKRAKEPVGKAILFAFLTALSLSSFDELRQSGLADRTGSFYDVLLDLSGAATFLFLTNLRSKPTRPAVTEKTPSQPRKPPKR
;
A
#
# COMPACT_ATOMS: atom_id res chain seq x y z
N MET A 1 -4.08 29.81 4.87
CA MET A 1 -3.48 29.45 6.18
C MET A 1 -3.66 27.98 6.59
N GLN A 2 -4.85 27.37 6.51
CA GLN A 2 -5.04 25.96 6.95
C GLN A 2 -4.19 24.93 6.18
N ALA A 3 -4.04 25.09 4.85
CA ALA A 3 -3.20 24.22 4.04
C ALA A 3 -1.73 24.23 4.48
N LEU A 4 -1.17 25.43 4.73
CA LEU A 4 0.19 25.60 5.20
C LEU A 4 0.44 24.95 6.58
N LYS A 5 -0.51 25.07 7.52
CA LYS A 5 -0.43 24.40 8.83
C LYS A 5 -0.42 22.88 8.71
N ARG A 6 -1.20 22.31 7.77
CA ARG A 6 -1.21 20.86 7.48
C ARG A 6 0.10 20.38 6.86
N ILE A 7 0.65 21.15 5.92
CA ILE A 7 1.94 20.85 5.29
C ILE A 7 3.07 20.89 6.33
N LEU A 8 3.11 21.93 7.17
CA LEU A 8 4.13 22.07 8.22
C LEU A 8 4.01 20.99 9.30
N GLY A 9 2.80 20.73 9.82
CA GLY A 9 2.58 19.70 10.83
C GLY A 9 2.96 18.30 10.33
N PHE A 10 2.65 17.99 9.08
CA PHE A 10 3.12 16.76 8.45
C PHE A 10 4.63 16.76 8.26
N GLY A 11 5.22 17.82 7.70
CA GLY A 11 6.66 17.89 7.45
C GLY A 11 7.47 17.67 8.72
N VAL A 12 7.00 18.23 9.84
CA VAL A 12 7.61 18.02 11.16
C VAL A 12 7.38 16.59 11.66
N GLY A 13 6.15 16.07 11.64
CA GLY A 13 5.85 14.73 12.15
C GLY A 13 6.46 13.59 11.33
N PHE A 14 6.35 13.66 10.01
CA PHE A 14 6.95 12.71 9.07
C PHE A 14 8.47 12.83 9.07
N GLY A 15 9.01 14.06 9.06
CA GLY A 15 10.45 14.31 9.15
C GLY A 15 11.05 13.78 10.45
N ALA A 16 10.40 14.02 11.60
CA ALA A 16 10.82 13.45 12.87
C ALA A 16 10.72 11.91 12.89
N GLY A 17 9.67 11.34 12.28
CA GLY A 17 9.53 9.89 12.12
C GLY A 17 10.64 9.28 11.28
N ILE A 18 10.94 9.86 10.11
CA ILE A 18 12.05 9.44 9.25
C ILE A 18 13.39 9.62 9.97
N ALA A 19 13.61 10.74 10.67
CA ALA A 19 14.85 10.98 11.41
C ALA A 19 15.06 9.96 12.54
N ALA A 20 14.02 9.66 13.32
CA ALA A 20 14.05 8.65 14.36
C ALA A 20 14.30 7.25 13.79
N LEU A 21 13.63 6.90 12.69
CA LEU A 21 13.79 5.60 12.04
C LEU A 21 15.12 5.48 11.30
N THR A 22 15.67 6.58 10.77
CA THR A 22 17.02 6.64 10.18
C THR A 22 18.07 6.50 11.27
N GLY A 23 17.90 7.13 12.43
CA GLY A 23 18.70 6.84 13.61
C GLY A 23 18.62 5.35 13.98
N ALA A 24 17.43 4.75 13.89
CA ALA A 24 17.25 3.32 14.09
C ALA A 24 17.90 2.46 12.99
N THR A 25 18.18 2.96 11.77
CA THR A 25 18.93 2.20 10.74
C THR A 25 20.37 1.91 11.17
N TYR A 26 20.97 2.76 12.01
CA TYR A 26 22.29 2.49 12.60
C TYR A 26 22.22 1.40 13.67
N LEU A 27 21.04 1.18 14.28
CA LEU A 27 20.82 0.17 15.31
C LEU A 27 20.26 -1.14 14.76
N VAL A 28 19.54 -1.07 13.63
CA VAL A 28 18.84 -2.19 13.01
C VAL A 28 19.15 -2.22 11.51
N SER A 29 20.00 -3.17 11.12
CA SER A 29 20.36 -3.37 9.72
C SER A 29 19.12 -3.65 8.86
N GLY A 30 19.11 -3.10 7.65
CA GLY A 30 18.02 -3.29 6.69
C GLY A 30 16.80 -2.39 6.86
N MET A 31 16.72 -1.55 7.90
CA MET A 31 15.60 -0.60 8.10
C MET A 31 15.47 0.46 7.00
N TRP A 32 16.50 0.67 6.17
CA TRP A 32 16.44 1.56 5.03
C TRP A 32 15.36 1.12 4.02
N LEU A 33 15.11 -0.19 3.89
CA LEU A 33 14.16 -0.72 2.91
C LEU A 33 12.69 -0.40 3.25
N PRO A 34 12.17 -0.70 4.47
CA PRO A 34 10.82 -0.26 4.85
C PRO A 34 10.66 1.27 4.85
N LEU A 35 11.73 2.02 5.13
CA LEU A 35 11.71 3.48 5.01
C LEU A 35 11.59 3.95 3.56
N ALA A 36 12.36 3.35 2.65
CA ALA A 36 12.30 3.68 1.23
C ALA A 36 10.90 3.42 0.65
N LEU A 37 10.28 2.28 0.97
CA LEU A 37 8.90 2.00 0.57
C LEU A 37 7.93 3.05 1.14
N SER A 38 8.08 3.41 2.42
CA SER A 38 7.22 4.39 3.07
C SER A 38 7.31 5.78 2.45
N VAL A 39 8.53 6.22 2.12
CA VAL A 39 8.77 7.48 1.40
C VAL A 39 8.16 7.44 0.01
N LEU A 40 8.31 6.34 -0.72
CA LEU A 40 7.74 6.18 -2.05
C LEU A 40 6.21 6.22 -2.02
N MET A 41 5.57 5.53 -1.06
CA MET A 41 4.11 5.59 -0.87
C MET A 41 3.64 6.98 -0.46
N ALA A 42 4.37 7.66 0.44
CA ALA A 42 4.07 9.03 0.80
C ALA A 42 4.14 9.94 -0.44
N ALA A 43 5.18 9.80 -1.26
CA ALA A 43 5.29 10.56 -2.51
C ALA A 43 4.08 10.31 -3.43
N LEU A 44 3.69 9.04 -3.66
CA LEU A 44 2.49 8.73 -4.44
C LEU A 44 1.23 9.39 -3.88
N PHE A 45 1.08 9.44 -2.54
CA PHE A 45 -0.06 10.08 -1.90
C PHE A 45 -0.04 11.60 -2.02
N TYR A 46 1.13 12.23 -1.87
CA TYR A 46 1.29 13.68 -1.95
C TYR A 46 1.19 14.23 -3.37
N PHE A 47 1.70 13.49 -4.36
CA PHE A 47 1.60 13.87 -5.78
C PHE A 47 0.24 13.51 -6.40
N SER A 48 -0.67 12.91 -5.62
CA SER A 48 -2.06 12.68 -6.00
C SER A 48 -2.96 13.84 -5.52
N PRO A 49 -3.39 14.76 -6.41
CA PRO A 49 -4.12 15.97 -6.02
C PRO A 49 -5.42 15.68 -5.28
N TRP A 50 -6.08 14.59 -5.61
CA TRP A 50 -7.30 14.18 -4.93
C TRP A 50 -7.07 13.77 -3.46
N ILE A 51 -5.99 13.03 -3.16
CA ILE A 51 -5.67 12.61 -1.79
C ILE A 51 -5.34 13.83 -0.93
N THR A 52 -4.57 14.77 -1.47
CA THR A 52 -4.22 16.01 -0.79
C THR A 52 -5.43 16.92 -0.60
N SER A 53 -6.34 17.00 -1.58
CA SER A 53 -7.58 17.78 -1.48
C SER A 53 -8.52 17.28 -0.37
N CYS A 54 -8.56 15.96 -0.13
CA CYS A 54 -9.33 15.37 0.96
C CYS A 54 -8.62 15.48 2.33
N GLY A 55 -7.38 15.99 2.37
CA GLY A 55 -6.58 16.06 3.59
C GLY A 55 -6.12 14.70 4.11
N LEU A 56 -6.19 13.64 3.29
CA LEU A 56 -5.84 12.27 3.68
C LEU A 56 -4.35 11.95 3.44
N ALA A 57 -3.64 12.75 2.65
CA ALA A 57 -2.27 12.43 2.25
C ALA A 57 -1.33 12.27 3.45
N GLY A 58 -1.36 13.21 4.40
CA GLY A 58 -0.57 13.15 5.62
C GLY A 58 -0.91 11.92 6.47
N PRO A 59 -2.17 11.74 6.89
CA PRO A 59 -2.55 10.58 7.68
C PRO A 59 -2.25 9.22 7.06
N MET A 60 -2.51 9.07 5.76
CA MET A 60 -2.22 7.81 5.05
C MET A 60 -0.72 7.56 4.95
N SER A 61 0.08 8.60 4.71
CA SER A 61 1.55 8.48 4.65
C SER A 61 2.14 8.09 6.01
N THR A 62 1.67 8.73 7.09
CA THR A 62 2.05 8.38 8.46
C THR A 62 1.66 6.93 8.79
N ALA A 63 0.47 6.51 8.36
CA ALA A 63 0.00 5.16 8.63
C ALA A 63 0.79 4.10 7.86
N VAL A 64 1.15 4.35 6.59
CA VAL A 64 2.06 3.49 5.84
C VAL A 64 3.43 3.41 6.52
N LEU A 65 4.01 4.55 6.92
CA LEU A 65 5.33 4.57 7.55
C LEU A 65 5.38 3.66 8.78
N PHE A 66 4.45 3.86 9.72
CA PHE A 66 4.43 3.06 10.94
C PHE A 66 3.99 1.62 10.69
N GLY A 67 3.02 1.38 9.81
CA GLY A 67 2.55 0.03 9.49
C GLY A 67 3.63 -0.82 8.81
N VAL A 68 4.34 -0.26 7.82
CA VAL A 68 5.43 -0.93 7.11
C VAL A 68 6.62 -1.19 8.03
N CYS A 69 7.07 -0.17 8.78
CA CYS A 69 8.19 -0.35 9.71
C CYS A 69 7.86 -1.36 10.81
N ALA A 70 6.65 -1.31 11.37
CA ALA A 70 6.24 -2.25 12.41
C ALA A 70 6.09 -3.68 11.87
N GLY A 71 5.45 -3.86 10.70
CA GLY A 71 5.35 -5.16 10.05
C GLY A 71 6.73 -5.75 9.74
N TRP A 72 7.66 -4.91 9.28
CA TRP A 72 9.04 -5.31 9.05
C TRP A 72 9.71 -5.77 10.35
N LEU A 73 9.66 -4.96 11.40
CA LEU A 73 10.34 -5.21 12.67
C LEU A 73 9.77 -6.39 13.44
N ALA A 74 8.45 -6.58 13.39
CA ALA A 74 7.78 -7.74 13.98
C ALA A 74 8.26 -9.07 13.38
N THR A 75 8.86 -9.03 12.19
CA THR A 75 9.16 -10.22 11.39
C THR A 75 10.61 -10.32 10.93
N SER A 76 11.44 -9.31 11.17
CA SER A 76 12.84 -9.25 10.73
C SER A 76 13.77 -10.20 11.49
N GLY A 77 13.26 -10.95 12.47
CA GLY A 77 14.09 -11.84 13.27
C GLY A 77 15.21 -11.09 14.00
N VAL A 78 15.07 -9.78 14.20
CA VAL A 78 15.90 -8.96 15.11
C VAL A 78 15.54 -9.33 16.56
N THR A 79 15.50 -10.62 16.85
CA THR A 79 15.96 -11.17 18.12
C THR A 79 17.43 -10.86 18.21
N ALA A 80 17.70 -9.69 18.79
CA ALA A 80 18.78 -9.44 19.73
C ALA A 80 19.91 -10.47 19.67
N ARG A 81 20.90 -10.24 18.79
CA ARG A 81 22.25 -10.66 19.16
C ARG A 81 22.63 -9.82 20.40
N LYS A 82 22.48 -10.42 21.58
CA LYS A 82 23.05 -10.01 22.89
C LYS A 82 22.31 -9.01 23.80
N ILE A 83 21.00 -8.74 23.65
CA ILE A 83 20.29 -7.94 24.66
C ILE A 83 18.99 -8.61 25.10
N ASP A 84 18.89 -8.96 26.38
CA ASP A 84 17.78 -9.62 27.08
C ASP A 84 16.48 -8.80 27.16
N VAL A 85 16.27 -7.85 26.25
CA VAL A 85 15.07 -6.99 26.16
C VAL A 85 14.04 -7.54 25.15
N SER A 86 14.01 -8.86 24.97
CA SER A 86 13.48 -9.57 23.79
C SER A 86 12.03 -9.26 23.38
N TYR A 87 11.21 -8.66 24.23
CA TYR A 87 9.81 -8.33 23.93
C TYR A 87 9.50 -6.83 23.84
N PHE A 88 10.37 -5.95 24.35
CA PHE A 88 10.04 -4.53 24.44
C PHE A 88 9.95 -3.86 23.05
N PRO A 89 10.92 -4.05 22.13
CA PRO A 89 10.84 -3.47 20.80
C PRO A 89 9.64 -3.98 19.99
N SER A 90 9.38 -5.30 19.99
CA SER A 90 8.28 -5.89 19.23
C SER A 90 6.91 -5.43 19.72
N LEU A 91 6.73 -5.27 21.04
CA LEU A 91 5.52 -4.69 21.62
C LEU A 91 5.35 -3.23 21.20
N VAL A 92 6.40 -2.40 21.33
CA VAL A 92 6.36 -0.98 20.93
C VAL A 92 5.97 -0.84 19.46
N PHE A 93 6.57 -1.60 18.56
CA PHE A 93 6.24 -1.54 17.14
C PHE A 93 4.84 -2.06 16.83
N THR A 94 4.38 -3.12 17.50
CA THR A 94 2.99 -3.61 17.36
C THR A 94 1.98 -2.54 17.79
N VAL A 95 2.23 -1.88 18.92
CA VAL A 95 1.41 -0.76 19.38
C VAL A 95 1.44 0.38 18.37
N MET A 96 2.61 0.72 17.82
CA MET A 96 2.72 1.75 16.78
C MET A 96 1.95 1.40 15.51
N ALA A 97 1.96 0.14 15.05
CA ALA A 97 1.13 -0.32 13.92
C ALA A 97 -0.36 -0.15 14.20
N ILE A 98 -0.82 -0.56 15.38
CA ILE A 98 -2.23 -0.44 15.77
C ILE A 98 -2.63 1.04 15.80
N LEU A 99 -1.84 1.89 16.46
CA LEU A 99 -2.08 3.33 16.52
C LEU A 99 -2.09 3.97 15.13
N ALA A 100 -1.23 3.52 14.22
CA ALA A 100 -1.18 3.98 12.84
C ALA A 100 -2.46 3.66 12.06
N VAL A 101 -2.98 2.44 12.19
CA VAL A 101 -4.25 2.03 11.57
C VAL A 101 -5.43 2.79 12.17
N LEU A 102 -5.48 2.92 13.51
CA LEU A 102 -6.51 3.70 14.20
C LEU A 102 -6.50 5.17 13.79
N PHE A 103 -5.31 5.75 13.64
CA PHE A 103 -5.13 7.12 13.17
C PHE A 103 -5.59 7.30 11.72
N ALA A 104 -5.26 6.37 10.82
CA ALA A 104 -5.75 6.37 9.44
C ALA A 104 -7.29 6.27 9.40
N PHE A 105 -7.87 5.36 10.19
CA PHE A 105 -9.31 5.20 10.32
C PHE A 105 -9.98 6.49 10.83
N ALA A 106 -9.49 7.05 11.93
CA ALA A 106 -9.99 8.30 12.49
C ALA A 106 -9.92 9.45 11.47
N SER A 107 -8.86 9.48 10.65
CA SER A 107 -8.70 10.49 9.60
C SER A 107 -9.71 10.33 8.46
N VAL A 108 -10.05 9.10 8.07
CA VAL A 108 -11.16 8.83 7.13
C VAL A 108 -12.49 9.28 7.74
N MET A 109 -12.73 9.02 9.02
CA MET A 109 -13.95 9.42 9.71
C MET A 109 -14.08 10.94 9.86
N ALA A 110 -12.95 11.66 9.97
CA ALA A 110 -12.91 13.12 10.04
C ALA A 110 -13.25 13.82 8.70
N VAL A 111 -13.10 13.13 7.56
CA VAL A 111 -13.52 13.68 6.26
C VAL A 111 -15.04 13.81 6.22
N PRO A 112 -15.64 14.86 5.61
CA PRO A 112 -17.10 14.96 5.47
C PRO A 112 -17.68 13.75 4.75
N ALA A 113 -18.84 13.22 5.21
CA ALA A 113 -19.42 11.96 4.71
C ALA A 113 -19.50 11.86 3.17
N LYS A 114 -19.85 12.97 2.50
CA LYS A 114 -19.94 13.08 1.02
C LYS A 114 -18.60 12.86 0.30
N GLN A 115 -17.48 13.03 1.00
CA GLN A 115 -16.11 12.94 0.48
C GLN A 115 -15.34 11.73 1.04
N ARG A 116 -15.95 10.88 1.89
CA ARG A 116 -15.28 9.72 2.52
C ARG A 116 -15.07 8.53 1.58
N SER A 117 -15.80 8.46 0.47
CA SER A 117 -15.83 7.26 -0.39
C SER A 117 -14.46 6.79 -0.92
N PRO A 118 -13.47 7.65 -1.27
CA PRO A 118 -12.13 7.20 -1.63
C PRO A 118 -11.24 6.88 -0.41
N GLY A 119 -11.60 7.35 0.79
CA GLY A 119 -10.84 7.10 2.02
C GLY A 119 -10.85 5.64 2.45
N TRP A 120 -11.96 4.92 2.25
CA TRP A 120 -12.04 3.50 2.61
C TRP A 120 -11.10 2.60 1.80
N PRO A 121 -11.08 2.66 0.45
CA PRO A 121 -10.06 1.95 -0.31
C PRO A 121 -8.62 2.35 0.04
N LEU A 122 -8.36 3.62 0.34
CA LEU A 122 -7.03 4.05 0.80
C LEU A 122 -6.65 3.38 2.13
N LEU A 123 -7.55 3.32 3.10
CA LEU A 123 -7.31 2.62 4.36
C LEU A 123 -7.04 1.12 4.11
N THR A 124 -7.83 0.48 3.26
CA THR A 124 -7.57 -0.90 2.84
C THR A 124 -6.19 -1.05 2.21
N LEU A 125 -5.78 -0.10 1.36
CA LEU A 125 -4.47 -0.10 0.73
C LEU A 125 -3.34 0.02 1.76
N VAL A 126 -3.46 0.88 2.77
CA VAL A 126 -2.50 1.01 3.88
C VAL A 126 -2.33 -0.32 4.60
N ILE A 127 -3.44 -1.01 4.89
CA ILE A 127 -3.43 -2.33 5.54
C ILE A 127 -2.71 -3.35 4.65
N LEU A 128 -3.04 -3.43 3.36
CA LEU A 128 -2.39 -4.34 2.42
C LEU A 128 -0.88 -4.07 2.29
N VAL A 129 -0.47 -2.81 2.20
CA VAL A 129 0.95 -2.43 2.15
C VAL A 129 1.68 -2.89 3.42
N SER A 130 1.04 -2.73 4.58
CA SER A 130 1.61 -3.16 5.87
C SER A 130 1.70 -4.68 6.00
N LEU A 131 0.71 -5.42 5.49
CA LEU A 131 0.69 -6.88 5.51
C LEU A 131 1.83 -7.49 4.67
N VAL A 132 2.13 -6.93 3.49
CA VAL A 132 3.32 -7.35 2.71
C VAL A 132 4.58 -7.13 3.52
N ALA A 133 4.72 -5.96 4.14
CA ALA A 133 5.84 -5.68 5.03
C ALA A 133 5.96 -6.63 6.23
N ALA A 134 4.95 -7.42 6.59
CA ALA A 134 5.10 -8.53 7.52
C ALA A 134 5.40 -9.87 6.80
N ALA A 135 4.64 -10.17 5.75
CA ALA A 135 4.70 -11.45 5.02
C ALA A 135 5.97 -11.66 4.18
N SER A 136 6.67 -10.58 3.80
CA SER A 136 7.93 -10.63 3.05
C SER A 136 9.11 -11.23 3.85
N SER A 137 8.92 -11.51 5.14
CA SER A 137 9.93 -12.10 6.03
C SER A 137 10.06 -13.63 5.87
N SER A 138 10.97 -14.25 6.64
CA SER A 138 11.06 -15.71 6.76
C SER A 138 9.78 -16.35 7.36
N ALA A 139 8.94 -15.57 8.06
CA ALA A 139 7.64 -16.07 8.54
C ALA A 139 6.68 -16.42 7.38
N GLY A 140 6.82 -15.75 6.24
CA GLY A 140 6.10 -16.07 5.01
C GLY A 140 6.86 -17.01 4.05
N SER A 141 7.92 -17.69 4.50
CA SER A 141 8.72 -18.55 3.63
C SER A 141 8.01 -19.87 3.28
N ALA A 142 8.44 -20.48 2.16
CA ALA A 142 7.92 -21.78 1.72
C ALA A 142 8.02 -22.85 2.82
N GLY A 143 9.11 -22.85 3.60
CA GLY A 143 9.33 -23.86 4.63
C GLY A 143 8.25 -23.85 5.73
N VAL A 144 7.75 -22.67 6.12
CA VAL A 144 6.65 -22.57 7.10
C VAL A 144 5.37 -23.17 6.53
N MET A 145 5.04 -22.82 5.29
CA MET A 145 3.85 -23.33 4.61
C MET A 145 3.94 -24.84 4.36
N SER A 146 5.10 -25.35 3.94
CA SER A 146 5.33 -26.78 3.73
C SER A 146 5.12 -27.58 5.00
N ARG A 147 5.66 -27.12 6.14
CA ARG A 147 5.44 -27.78 7.43
C ARG A 147 3.97 -27.82 7.81
N TRP A 148 3.25 -26.72 7.62
CA TRP A 148 1.81 -26.66 7.89
C TRP A 148 1.04 -27.65 7.00
N ILE A 149 1.31 -27.67 5.70
CA ILE A 149 0.66 -28.58 4.75
C ILE A 149 0.95 -30.05 5.07
N MET A 150 2.22 -30.42 5.31
CA MET A 150 2.56 -31.80 5.68
C MET A 150 1.85 -32.21 6.98
N ALA A 151 1.79 -31.32 7.97
CA ALA A 151 1.18 -31.61 9.27
C ALA A 151 -0.34 -31.80 9.20
N HIS A 152 -1.04 -31.08 8.31
CA HIS A 152 -2.51 -31.08 8.28
C HIS A 152 -3.11 -31.88 7.12
N LEU A 153 -2.38 -32.03 6.01
CA LEU A 153 -2.86 -32.71 4.80
C LEU A 153 -2.16 -34.06 4.56
N GLY A 154 -1.11 -34.39 5.32
CA GLY A 154 -0.40 -35.67 5.20
C GLY A 154 0.28 -35.89 3.84
N LEU A 155 0.53 -34.82 3.08
CA LEU A 155 1.14 -34.89 1.76
C LEU A 155 2.61 -35.30 1.85
N SER A 156 3.08 -35.99 0.81
CA SER A 156 4.51 -36.25 0.64
C SER A 156 5.31 -34.95 0.53
N ARG A 157 6.62 -35.00 0.74
CA ARG A 157 7.48 -33.82 0.60
C ARG A 157 7.41 -33.22 -0.81
N THR A 158 7.46 -34.05 -1.84
CA THR A 158 7.42 -33.63 -3.25
C THR A 158 6.08 -32.98 -3.61
N ASP A 159 4.97 -33.57 -3.15
CA ASP A 159 3.64 -33.01 -3.38
C ASP A 159 3.46 -31.69 -2.64
N THR A 160 3.99 -31.60 -1.42
CA THR A 160 3.97 -30.37 -0.62
C THR A 160 4.76 -29.25 -1.30
N GLU A 161 5.98 -29.52 -1.76
CA GLU A 161 6.81 -28.52 -2.44
C GLU A 161 6.11 -27.99 -3.71
N THR A 162 5.48 -28.89 -4.47
CA THR A 162 4.68 -28.54 -5.66
C THR A 162 3.47 -27.69 -5.29
N ALA A 163 2.71 -28.09 -4.26
CA ALA A 163 1.54 -27.36 -3.80
C ALA A 163 1.92 -25.96 -3.29
N VAL A 164 2.95 -25.85 -2.46
CA VAL A 164 3.45 -24.57 -1.93
C VAL A 164 3.91 -23.66 -3.05
N TYR A 165 4.61 -24.18 -4.07
CA TYR A 165 5.01 -23.39 -5.23
C TYR A 165 3.78 -22.73 -5.88
N TRP A 166 2.78 -23.51 -6.27
CA TRP A 166 1.58 -22.98 -6.96
C TRP A 166 0.74 -22.07 -6.09
N VAL A 167 0.56 -22.43 -4.81
CA VAL A 167 -0.17 -21.59 -3.84
C VAL A 167 0.50 -20.25 -3.69
N ARG A 168 1.83 -20.21 -3.53
CA ARG A 168 2.57 -18.94 -3.41
C ARG A 168 2.45 -18.09 -4.67
N LYS A 169 2.69 -18.65 -5.85
CA LYS A 169 2.54 -17.90 -7.12
C LYS A 169 1.12 -17.34 -7.30
N SER A 170 0.11 -18.11 -6.89
CA SER A 170 -1.29 -17.67 -6.91
C SER A 170 -1.58 -16.55 -5.91
N ILE A 171 -1.05 -16.65 -4.68
CA ILE A 171 -1.17 -15.60 -3.66
C ILE A 171 -0.52 -14.32 -4.18
N HIS A 172 0.72 -14.38 -4.67
CA HIS A 172 1.42 -13.24 -5.25
C HIS A 172 0.61 -12.57 -6.37
N PHE A 173 0.25 -13.34 -7.41
CA PHE A 173 -0.56 -12.83 -8.52
C PHE A 173 -1.86 -12.16 -8.05
N THR A 174 -2.65 -12.84 -7.20
CA THR A 174 -3.94 -12.33 -6.74
C THR A 174 -3.81 -11.15 -5.77
N TYR A 175 -2.84 -11.20 -4.86
CA TYR A 175 -2.60 -10.16 -3.87
C TYR A 175 -2.23 -8.82 -4.52
N TYR A 176 -1.27 -8.83 -5.43
CA TYR A 176 -0.89 -7.63 -6.17
C TYR A 176 -1.98 -7.16 -7.14
N GLY A 177 -2.79 -8.10 -7.65
CA GLY A 177 -4.07 -7.80 -8.30
C GLY A 177 -5.01 -6.98 -7.40
N PHE A 178 -5.23 -7.41 -6.16
CA PHE A 178 -6.07 -6.71 -5.18
C PHE A 178 -5.49 -5.36 -4.75
N VAL A 179 -4.17 -5.24 -4.61
CA VAL A 179 -3.49 -3.96 -4.33
C VAL A 179 -3.79 -2.96 -5.45
N ALA A 180 -3.56 -3.36 -6.70
CA ALA A 180 -3.81 -2.50 -7.86
C ALA A 180 -5.30 -2.15 -8.03
N LEU A 181 -6.20 -3.12 -7.85
CA LEU A 181 -7.64 -2.90 -7.83
C LEU A 181 -8.03 -1.86 -6.78
N THR A 182 -7.55 -2.02 -5.55
CA THR A 182 -7.89 -1.14 -4.42
C THR A 182 -7.39 0.29 -4.67
N ALA A 183 -6.15 0.44 -5.12
CA ALA A 183 -5.58 1.73 -5.50
C ALA A 183 -6.35 2.40 -6.64
N SER A 184 -6.75 1.63 -7.67
CA SER A 184 -7.55 2.14 -8.79
C SER A 184 -8.94 2.57 -8.35
N VAL A 185 -9.62 1.78 -7.49
CA VAL A 185 -10.92 2.12 -6.92
C VAL A 185 -10.82 3.39 -6.07
N ALA A 186 -9.76 3.55 -5.29
CA ALA A 186 -9.51 4.76 -4.51
C ALA A 186 -9.48 6.01 -5.40
N ALA A 187 -8.64 5.98 -6.45
CA ALA A 187 -8.50 7.08 -7.39
C ALA A 187 -9.78 7.35 -8.20
N LYS A 188 -10.45 6.30 -8.68
CA LYS A 188 -11.73 6.42 -9.43
C LYS A 188 -12.84 7.00 -8.57
N ARG A 189 -12.96 6.60 -7.30
CA ARG A 189 -13.95 7.18 -6.36
C ARG A 189 -13.67 8.64 -6.05
N ALA A 190 -12.41 9.05 -6.17
CA ALA A 190 -12.01 10.44 -6.11
C ALA A 190 -12.19 11.21 -7.43
N LYS A 191 -12.81 10.56 -8.44
CA LYS A 191 -13.09 11.11 -9.78
C LYS A 191 -11.84 11.43 -10.61
N GLU A 192 -10.72 10.77 -10.33
CA GLU A 192 -9.54 10.89 -11.20
C GLU A 192 -9.79 10.31 -12.59
N PRO A 193 -9.19 10.88 -13.65
CA PRO A 193 -9.17 10.28 -14.97
C PRO A 193 -8.65 8.84 -14.93
N VAL A 194 -9.26 7.96 -15.72
CA VAL A 194 -8.95 6.52 -15.73
C VAL A 194 -7.45 6.25 -15.93
N GLY A 195 -6.78 6.98 -16.82
CA GLY A 195 -5.33 6.84 -17.04
C GLY A 195 -4.49 7.14 -15.80
N LYS A 196 -4.84 8.19 -15.05
CA LYS A 196 -4.16 8.52 -13.78
C LYS A 196 -4.45 7.49 -12.69
N ALA A 197 -5.68 6.99 -12.62
CA ALA A 197 -6.04 5.93 -11.68
C ALA A 197 -5.30 4.61 -11.97
N ILE A 198 -5.12 4.25 -13.25
CA ILE A 198 -4.32 3.10 -13.68
C ILE A 198 -2.85 3.32 -13.33
N LEU A 199 -2.29 4.48 -13.66
CA LEU A 199 -0.89 4.79 -13.38
C LEU A 199 -0.59 4.74 -11.88
N PHE A 200 -1.42 5.38 -11.05
CA PHE A 200 -1.30 5.33 -9.59
C PHE A 200 -1.31 3.89 -9.08
N ALA A 201 -2.29 3.09 -9.50
CA ALA A 201 -2.40 1.70 -9.09
C ALA A 201 -1.21 0.83 -9.51
N PHE A 202 -0.72 1.03 -10.73
CA PHE A 202 0.43 0.29 -11.25
C PHE A 202 1.73 0.67 -10.51
N LEU A 203 1.96 1.96 -10.26
CA LEU A 203 3.11 2.43 -9.49
C LEU A 203 3.06 1.93 -8.04
N THR A 204 1.88 1.88 -7.43
CA THR A 204 1.70 1.28 -6.09
C THR A 204 2.08 -0.21 -6.09
N ALA A 205 1.58 -0.99 -7.05
CA ALA A 205 1.91 -2.41 -7.15
C ALA A 205 3.41 -2.64 -7.41
N LEU A 206 4.01 -1.90 -8.34
CA LEU A 206 5.44 -1.96 -8.66
C LEU A 206 6.32 -1.66 -7.44
N SER A 207 5.97 -0.62 -6.70
CA SER A 207 6.71 -0.22 -5.49
C SER A 207 6.68 -1.35 -4.45
N LEU A 208 5.51 -1.97 -4.27
CA LEU A 208 5.31 -2.99 -3.26
C LEU A 208 5.92 -4.35 -3.64
N SER A 209 5.86 -4.75 -4.92
CA SER A 209 6.48 -6.00 -5.38
C SER A 209 8.00 -5.88 -5.40
N SER A 210 8.52 -4.72 -5.78
CA SER A 210 9.96 -4.43 -5.72
C SER A 210 10.48 -4.46 -4.28
N PHE A 211 9.72 -3.89 -3.33
CA PHE A 211 10.05 -3.98 -1.91
C PHE A 211 10.05 -5.43 -1.39
N ASP A 212 9.04 -6.23 -1.74
CA ASP A 212 8.94 -7.63 -1.32
C ASP A 212 10.16 -8.43 -1.81
N GLU A 213 10.46 -8.35 -3.10
CA GLU A 213 11.58 -9.09 -3.70
C GLU A 213 12.96 -8.61 -3.22
N LEU A 214 13.14 -7.30 -3.00
CA LEU A 214 14.36 -6.77 -2.39
C LEU A 214 14.54 -7.26 -0.97
N ARG A 215 13.45 -7.37 -0.19
CA ARG A 215 13.53 -7.94 1.17
C ARG A 215 13.92 -9.41 1.11
N GLN A 216 13.22 -10.19 0.27
CA GLN A 216 13.46 -11.62 0.15
C GLN A 216 14.89 -11.92 -0.30
N SER A 217 15.47 -11.07 -1.16
CA SER A 217 16.88 -11.17 -1.58
C SER A 217 17.88 -11.03 -0.42
N GLY A 218 17.48 -10.41 0.69
CA GLY A 218 18.31 -10.26 1.89
C GLY A 218 18.17 -11.38 2.91
N LEU A 219 17.30 -12.38 2.68
CA LEU A 219 17.02 -13.47 3.62
C LEU A 219 17.67 -14.77 3.14
N ALA A 220 18.33 -15.50 4.04
CA ALA A 220 19.06 -16.73 3.69
C ALA A 220 18.14 -17.89 3.24
N ASP A 221 16.88 -17.91 3.68
CA ASP A 221 15.89 -18.93 3.35
C ASP A 221 14.96 -18.53 2.19
N ARG A 222 15.22 -17.39 1.55
CA ARG A 222 14.46 -16.90 0.40
C ARG A 222 15.42 -16.47 -0.71
N THR A 223 14.92 -16.42 -1.92
CA THR A 223 15.66 -15.92 -3.07
C THR A 223 14.73 -15.01 -3.82
N GLY A 224 15.10 -13.72 -3.90
CA GLY A 224 14.35 -12.80 -4.72
C GLY A 224 14.55 -13.11 -6.20
N SER A 225 13.51 -12.90 -7.00
CA SER A 225 13.51 -13.14 -8.42
C SER A 225 12.84 -11.99 -9.14
N PHE A 226 13.51 -11.45 -10.15
CA PHE A 226 12.90 -10.45 -11.03
C PHE A 226 11.62 -10.97 -11.71
N TYR A 227 11.54 -12.28 -11.97
CA TYR A 227 10.34 -12.90 -12.51
C TYR A 227 9.15 -12.84 -11.55
N ASP A 228 9.39 -12.77 -10.24
CA ASP A 228 8.33 -12.67 -9.24
C ASP A 228 7.74 -11.25 -9.22
N VAL A 229 8.58 -10.22 -9.39
CA VAL A 229 8.11 -8.85 -9.66
C VAL A 229 7.23 -8.81 -10.91
N LEU A 230 7.64 -9.46 -12.00
CA LEU A 230 6.84 -9.51 -13.23
C LEU A 230 5.52 -10.26 -13.04
N LEU A 231 5.51 -11.35 -12.28
CA LEU A 231 4.30 -12.09 -11.95
C LEU A 231 3.32 -11.22 -11.15
N ASP A 232 3.81 -10.52 -10.13
CA ASP A 232 3.02 -9.59 -9.32
C ASP A 232 2.40 -8.48 -10.17
N LEU A 233 3.21 -7.89 -11.06
CA LEU A 233 2.76 -6.86 -12.00
C LEU A 233 1.76 -7.40 -13.04
N SER A 234 1.88 -8.67 -13.45
CA SER A 234 0.91 -9.30 -14.33
C SER A 234 -0.45 -9.48 -13.65
N GLY A 235 -0.46 -9.79 -12.34
CA GLY A 235 -1.65 -9.82 -11.50
C GLY A 235 -2.31 -8.44 -11.39
N ALA A 236 -1.49 -7.42 -11.10
CA ALA A 236 -1.92 -6.02 -11.10
C ALA A 236 -2.54 -5.60 -12.44
N ALA A 237 -1.86 -5.85 -13.55
CA ALA A 237 -2.33 -5.53 -14.89
C ALA A 237 -3.64 -6.25 -15.22
N THR A 238 -3.77 -7.53 -14.87
CA THR A 238 -4.98 -8.33 -15.09
C THR A 238 -6.18 -7.73 -14.37
N PHE A 239 -6.05 -7.40 -13.08
CA PHE A 239 -7.15 -6.83 -12.31
C PHE A 239 -7.50 -5.41 -12.79
N LEU A 240 -6.51 -4.60 -13.16
CA LEU A 240 -6.73 -3.29 -13.76
C LEU A 240 -7.46 -3.41 -15.11
N PHE A 241 -7.08 -4.36 -15.97
CA PHE A 241 -7.76 -4.61 -17.22
C PHE A 241 -9.23 -5.00 -16.99
N LEU A 242 -9.49 -6.02 -16.15
CA LEU A 242 -10.83 -6.51 -15.84
C LEU A 242 -11.76 -5.41 -15.28
N THR A 243 -11.22 -4.52 -14.44
CA THR A 243 -12.01 -3.42 -13.86
C THR A 243 -12.32 -2.29 -14.83
N ASN A 244 -11.55 -2.17 -15.91
CA ASN A 244 -11.74 -1.14 -16.92
C ASN A 244 -12.56 -1.63 -18.12
N LEU A 245 -12.65 -2.94 -18.37
CA LEU A 245 -13.55 -3.52 -19.38
C LEU A 245 -15.03 -3.13 -19.19
N ARG A 246 -15.45 -2.88 -17.94
CA ARG A 246 -16.83 -2.56 -17.59
C ARG A 246 -17.17 -1.07 -17.69
N SER A 247 -16.19 -0.21 -17.93
CA SER A 247 -16.40 1.22 -18.09
C SER A 247 -17.01 1.47 -19.48
N LYS A 248 -18.35 1.56 -19.56
CA LYS A 248 -19.01 2.00 -20.81
C LYS A 248 -18.37 3.31 -21.25
N PRO A 249 -18.00 3.48 -22.54
CA PRO A 249 -17.50 4.75 -23.02
C PRO A 249 -18.53 5.83 -22.66
N THR A 250 -18.12 6.79 -21.83
CA THR A 250 -18.95 7.92 -21.46
C THR A 250 -19.37 8.55 -22.77
N ARG A 251 -20.67 8.47 -23.11
CA ARG A 251 -21.20 9.10 -24.32
C ARG A 251 -20.73 10.55 -24.26
N PRO A 252 -19.95 11.06 -25.24
CA PRO A 252 -19.51 12.44 -25.22
C PRO A 252 -20.76 13.27 -24.99
N ALA A 253 -20.73 14.15 -23.99
CA ALA A 253 -21.84 15.03 -23.70
C ALA A 253 -22.21 15.67 -25.03
N VAL A 254 -23.37 15.28 -25.56
CA VAL A 254 -23.92 15.95 -26.73
C VAL A 254 -23.94 17.40 -26.29
N THR A 255 -23.15 18.23 -26.96
CA THR A 255 -23.16 19.67 -26.78
C THR A 255 -24.58 20.08 -27.09
N GLU A 256 -25.41 20.08 -26.05
CA GLU A 256 -26.78 20.54 -26.09
C GLU A 256 -26.64 21.97 -26.56
N LYS A 257 -26.97 22.20 -27.83
CA LYS A 257 -26.93 23.51 -28.45
C LYS A 257 -27.65 24.44 -27.49
N THR A 258 -26.91 25.37 -26.89
CA THR A 258 -27.45 26.38 -25.99
C THR A 258 -28.75 26.89 -26.59
N PRO A 259 -29.91 26.72 -25.92
CA PRO A 259 -31.15 27.28 -26.41
C PRO A 259 -30.87 28.76 -26.70
N SER A 260 -31.06 29.16 -27.96
CA SER A 260 -30.81 30.53 -28.41
C SER A 260 -31.46 31.48 -27.42
N GLN A 261 -30.66 32.27 -26.69
CA GLN A 261 -31.22 33.21 -25.74
C GLN A 261 -32.21 34.13 -26.46
N PRO A 262 -33.42 34.36 -25.91
CA PRO A 262 -34.37 35.28 -26.51
C PRO A 262 -33.73 36.67 -26.62
N ARG A 263 -33.71 37.22 -27.84
CA ARG A 263 -33.19 38.58 -28.11
C ARG A 263 -33.91 39.57 -27.19
N LYS A 264 -33.16 40.32 -26.39
CA LYS A 264 -33.72 41.45 -25.64
C LYS A 264 -34.27 42.49 -26.63
N PRO A 265 -35.50 42.99 -26.43
CA PRO A 265 -36.06 44.04 -27.28
C PRO A 265 -35.26 45.35 -27.14
N PRO A 266 -35.20 46.18 -28.21
CA PRO A 266 -34.51 47.46 -28.18
C PRO A 266 -35.17 48.40 -27.18
N LYS A 267 -34.35 49.09 -26.37
CA LYS A 267 -34.83 50.19 -25.52
C LYS A 267 -35.30 51.33 -26.43
N ARG A 268 -36.57 51.71 -26.30
CA ARG A 268 -37.13 52.95 -26.87
C ARG A 268 -36.77 54.12 -25.98
#